data_AF-A0A7J9AWA2-F1
#
_entry.id   AF-A0A7J9AWA2-F1
#
_cell.length_a   1.000
_cell.length_b   1.000
_cell.length_c   1.000
_cell.angle_alpha   90.00
_cell.angle_beta   90.00
_cell.angle_gamma   90.00
#
_symmetry.space_group_name_H-M   'P 1'
#
loop_
_entity.id
_entity.type
_entity.pdbx_description
1 polymer ?
#
loop_
_entity_poly.entity_id
_entity_poly.type
_entity_poly.pdbx_seq_one_letter_code
_entity_poly.pdbx_strand_id
1 'polypeptide(L)'
;FLPQDRVCEFAKLTPIQLLEETEKAVGDPQLPVQHFALVEKSRELKKYQKAVDKMGESLKQLMALNAEQEKDVERVRQRDELLEKVDCMKKKLPWLKYDMKKIEYLEAQKREKEAKKKLNEAAKMLNEFKAPIEKQKQEKTKLDDQCKRISNFMNENIKKRNDLLQKENEAAVQARSKYKEIEDLRREEDCRKQSIIEAKMKLADAERDLQNLPAYEPPKEEIERLKSQILELTSSAHQMMQQKKEKEKSLGQMKTTLRNCVDGLKDMENTKTKLLHALKKSGAEKIFEAYQWVELHRNELNKDVYGPVLIEVNVSNEVHAKFLEGHVAHYIWKRLRIPVAFAVKCAYFVLYESFITQDSGDRDFLVKNLQPFDVPILNYVREESGRKAPSEISKQMHELGIYSRLDQVFDAPAAVKDVMSSQFGLEHSYIGSDKTDRKADDIAKELGILDFWTPQNHYHWSVSRYGDNEMSARVEPVHDSRLLLCGLDSGEIENMRSRKNELEKLIADAEEGIKSLQIQQRLVEDEAAKLQKQREEMVETARREMRKRKDLESCVEQRKRKLVSLERSGDIETAVDKLIEQAARSNIERLKHAIKVKDLLVEAVSCKWSYAEKHMASIEYDAK
;
A
#
# COMPACT_ATOMS: atom_id res chain seq x y z
N PHE A 1 244.40 -72.25 22.04
CA PHE A 1 244.91 -72.54 23.40
C PHE A 1 243.70 -72.51 24.36
N LEU A 2 243.21 -73.64 24.93
CA LEU A 2 243.33 -74.98 24.31
C LEU A 2 242.85 -74.85 22.85
N PRO A 3 243.45 -75.52 21.85
CA PRO A 3 243.05 -75.35 20.43
C PRO A 3 241.57 -75.67 20.14
N GLN A 4 240.89 -76.33 21.09
CA GLN A 4 239.46 -76.61 21.09
C GLN A 4 238.61 -75.44 21.63
N ASP A 5 239.14 -74.59 22.51
CA ASP A 5 238.37 -73.53 23.17
C ASP A 5 237.98 -72.37 22.23
N ARG A 6 238.55 -72.27 21.02
CA ARG A 6 238.20 -71.21 20.04
C ARG A 6 237.33 -71.65 18.87
N VAL A 7 237.26 -72.93 18.51
CA VAL A 7 236.54 -73.35 17.30
C VAL A 7 235.02 -73.12 17.43
N CYS A 8 234.49 -73.08 18.66
CA CYS A 8 233.09 -72.75 18.93
C CYS A 8 232.70 -71.31 18.54
N GLU A 9 233.65 -70.37 18.44
CA GLU A 9 233.34 -68.99 18.05
C GLU A 9 233.09 -68.84 16.54
N PHE A 10 233.85 -69.52 15.68
CA PHE A 10 233.64 -69.52 14.21
C PHE A 10 232.32 -70.18 13.80
N ALA A 11 231.72 -71.02 14.65
CA ALA A 11 230.41 -71.63 14.42
C ALA A 11 229.21 -70.73 14.75
N LYS A 12 229.39 -69.63 15.50
CA LYS A 12 228.29 -68.72 15.88
C LYS A 12 228.16 -67.48 15.00
N LEU A 13 229.22 -67.10 14.27
CA LEU A 13 229.22 -65.93 13.39
C LEU A 13 228.39 -66.22 12.13
N THR A 14 227.55 -65.28 11.72
CA THR A 14 226.71 -65.44 10.52
C THR A 14 227.49 -65.14 9.26
N PRO A 15 227.06 -65.62 8.08
CA PRO A 15 227.80 -65.44 6.82
C PRO A 15 228.22 -63.99 6.54
N ILE A 16 227.38 -63.00 6.90
CA ILE A 16 227.66 -61.57 6.71
C ILE A 16 228.75 -61.08 7.66
N GLN A 17 228.70 -61.48 8.94
CA GLN A 17 229.73 -61.14 9.92
C GLN A 17 231.01 -61.95 9.71
N LEU A 18 230.88 -63.21 9.24
CA LEU A 18 231.97 -64.01 8.73
C LEU A 18 232.63 -63.26 7.59
N LEU A 19 231.86 -62.70 6.64
CA LEU A 19 232.41 -61.89 5.54
C LEU A 19 233.17 -60.68 6.10
N GLU A 20 232.59 -59.91 7.03
CA GLU A 20 233.27 -58.77 7.67
C GLU A 20 234.56 -59.13 8.43
N GLU A 21 234.58 -60.24 9.18
CA GLU A 21 235.76 -60.71 9.92
C GLU A 21 236.80 -61.38 9.01
N THR A 22 236.37 -62.02 7.93
CA THR A 22 237.26 -62.63 6.93
C THR A 22 237.92 -61.56 6.07
N GLU A 23 237.18 -60.54 5.66
CA GLU A 23 237.71 -59.38 4.94
C GLU A 23 238.75 -58.63 5.76
N LYS A 24 238.55 -58.50 7.08
CA LYS A 24 239.55 -57.95 8.03
C LYS A 24 240.78 -58.83 8.20
N ALA A 25 240.64 -60.16 8.14
CA ALA A 25 241.72 -61.11 8.46
C ALA A 25 242.61 -61.47 7.27
N VAL A 26 242.08 -61.45 6.05
CA VAL A 26 242.76 -61.95 4.84
C VAL A 26 242.90 -60.88 3.74
N GLY A 27 242.08 -59.83 3.77
CA GLY A 27 241.99 -58.85 2.69
C GLY A 27 242.80 -57.56 2.88
N ASP A 28 242.75 -56.71 1.85
CA ASP A 28 243.34 -55.37 1.86
C ASP A 28 242.53 -54.43 2.77
N PRO A 29 243.17 -53.63 3.64
CA PRO A 29 242.50 -52.73 4.58
C PRO A 29 241.44 -51.76 4.00
N GLN A 30 241.41 -51.48 2.69
CA GLN A 30 240.36 -50.59 2.11
C GLN A 30 238.97 -51.24 1.94
N LEU A 31 238.90 -52.56 1.78
CA LEU A 31 237.68 -53.27 1.39
C LEU A 31 236.47 -53.02 2.33
N PRO A 32 236.62 -53.08 3.68
CA PRO A 32 235.48 -52.96 4.60
C PRO A 32 234.79 -51.59 4.54
N VAL A 33 235.56 -50.53 4.24
CA VAL A 33 235.05 -49.16 4.18
C VAL A 33 234.11 -48.98 2.98
N GLN A 34 234.48 -49.52 1.82
CA GLN A 34 233.64 -49.44 0.61
C GLN A 34 232.32 -50.20 0.78
N HIS A 35 232.35 -51.37 1.43
CA HIS A 35 231.14 -52.14 1.73
C HIS A 35 230.16 -51.34 2.61
N PHE A 36 230.65 -50.68 3.66
CA PHE A 36 229.81 -49.86 4.54
C PHE A 36 229.17 -48.67 3.82
N ALA A 37 229.92 -47.97 2.95
CA ALA A 37 229.40 -46.86 2.15
C ALA A 37 228.28 -47.31 1.17
N LEU A 38 228.40 -48.51 0.60
CA LEU A 38 227.38 -49.09 -0.28
C LEU A 38 226.08 -49.40 0.48
N VAL A 39 226.19 -49.91 1.70
CA VAL A 39 225.05 -50.21 2.58
C VAL A 39 224.31 -48.93 2.95
N GLU A 40 225.01 -47.85 3.26
CA GLU A 40 224.41 -46.53 3.50
C GLU A 40 223.63 -46.02 2.27
N LYS A 41 224.25 -46.03 1.08
CA LYS A 41 223.59 -45.60 -0.16
C LYS A 41 222.36 -46.45 -0.48
N SER A 42 222.42 -47.76 -0.24
CA SER A 42 221.27 -48.67 -0.37
C SER A 42 220.12 -48.32 0.60
N ARG A 43 220.43 -47.91 1.84
CA ARG A 43 219.42 -47.43 2.79
C ARG A 43 218.77 -46.12 2.34
N GLU A 44 219.55 -45.17 1.81
CA GLU A 44 219.03 -43.91 1.26
C GLU A 44 218.07 -44.17 0.09
N LEU A 45 218.47 -45.04 -0.84
CA LEU A 45 217.65 -45.42 -2.00
C LEU A 45 216.32 -46.06 -1.55
N LYS A 46 216.35 -46.96 -0.56
CA LYS A 46 215.13 -47.52 0.05
C LYS A 46 214.24 -46.47 0.73
N LYS A 47 214.81 -45.41 1.34
CA LYS A 47 214.02 -44.31 1.92
C LYS A 47 213.29 -43.53 0.82
N TYR A 48 213.98 -43.15 -0.26
CA TYR A 48 213.37 -42.42 -1.36
C TYR A 48 212.30 -43.23 -2.09
N GLN A 49 212.55 -44.52 -2.34
CA GLN A 49 211.56 -45.43 -2.93
C GLN A 49 210.26 -45.42 -2.11
N LYS A 50 210.36 -45.59 -0.77
CA LYS A 50 209.19 -45.53 0.13
C LYS A 50 208.48 -44.17 0.12
N ALA A 51 209.22 -43.07 -0.05
CA ALA A 51 208.61 -41.74 -0.15
C ALA A 51 207.81 -41.57 -1.45
N VAL A 52 208.39 -42.01 -2.58
CA VAL A 52 207.71 -42.02 -3.89
C VAL A 52 206.43 -42.85 -3.85
N ASP A 53 206.49 -44.06 -3.28
CA ASP A 53 205.32 -44.93 -3.18
C ASP A 53 204.19 -44.28 -2.35
N LYS A 54 204.52 -43.71 -1.18
CA LYS A 54 203.55 -42.99 -0.32
C LYS A 54 202.93 -41.78 -1.01
N MET A 55 203.74 -41.02 -1.76
CA MET A 55 203.27 -39.84 -2.48
C MET A 55 202.37 -40.24 -3.64
N GLY A 56 202.69 -41.34 -4.33
CA GLY A 56 201.84 -41.95 -5.36
C GLY A 56 200.49 -42.46 -4.81
N GLU A 57 200.48 -43.07 -3.63
CA GLU A 57 199.23 -43.47 -2.95
C GLU A 57 198.37 -42.25 -2.57
N SER A 58 198.98 -41.21 -2.02
CA SER A 58 198.27 -39.96 -1.65
C SER A 58 197.66 -39.26 -2.88
N LEU A 59 198.38 -39.24 -4.01
CA LEU A 59 197.88 -38.68 -5.26
C LEU A 59 196.63 -39.43 -5.75
N LYS A 60 196.65 -40.77 -5.71
CA LYS A 60 195.48 -41.59 -6.09
C LYS A 60 194.26 -41.30 -5.22
N GLN A 61 194.45 -41.13 -3.91
CA GLN A 61 193.37 -40.79 -2.98
C GLN A 61 192.75 -39.42 -3.31
N LEU A 62 193.58 -38.40 -3.57
CA LEU A 62 193.08 -37.06 -3.94
C LEU A 62 192.34 -37.06 -5.28
N MET A 63 192.84 -37.80 -6.28
CA MET A 63 192.13 -37.95 -7.56
C MET A 63 190.76 -38.61 -7.39
N ALA A 64 190.66 -39.65 -6.56
CA ALA A 64 189.39 -40.31 -6.27
C ALA A 64 188.39 -39.36 -5.57
N LEU A 65 188.86 -38.58 -4.59
CA LEU A 65 188.03 -37.61 -3.87
C LEU A 65 187.50 -36.51 -4.81
N ASN A 66 188.34 -35.99 -5.70
CA ASN A 66 187.93 -34.95 -6.65
C ASN A 66 186.86 -35.48 -7.63
N ALA A 67 187.02 -36.71 -8.12
CA ALA A 67 186.02 -37.35 -8.99
C ALA A 67 184.67 -37.62 -8.29
N GLU A 68 184.66 -37.83 -6.97
CA GLU A 68 183.43 -37.94 -6.19
C GLU A 68 182.77 -36.56 -6.00
N GLN A 69 183.55 -35.54 -5.65
CA GLN A 69 183.04 -34.17 -5.47
C GLN A 69 182.47 -33.56 -6.76
N GLU A 70 183.07 -33.85 -7.92
CA GLU A 70 182.53 -33.42 -9.22
C GLU A 70 181.10 -33.94 -9.45
N LYS A 71 180.80 -35.18 -9.05
CA LYS A 71 179.43 -35.74 -9.16
C LYS A 71 178.47 -35.01 -8.23
N ASP A 72 178.90 -34.64 -7.03
CA ASP A 72 178.07 -33.92 -6.07
C ASP A 72 177.73 -32.50 -6.53
N VAL A 73 178.70 -31.81 -7.11
CA VAL A 73 178.47 -30.49 -7.73
C VAL A 73 177.47 -30.59 -8.88
N GLU A 74 177.59 -31.61 -9.73
CA GLU A 74 176.66 -31.83 -10.84
C GLU A 74 175.24 -32.11 -10.35
N ARG A 75 175.08 -32.90 -9.26
CA ARG A 75 173.78 -33.13 -8.63
C ARG A 75 173.14 -31.85 -8.10
N VAL A 76 173.93 -30.95 -7.51
CA VAL A 76 173.44 -29.65 -7.01
C VAL A 76 173.00 -28.75 -8.18
N ARG A 77 173.79 -28.68 -9.26
CA ARG A 77 173.42 -27.92 -10.46
C ARG A 77 172.09 -28.39 -11.06
N GLN A 78 171.92 -29.70 -11.21
CA GLN A 78 170.66 -30.29 -11.71
C GLN A 78 169.48 -29.99 -10.78
N ARG A 79 169.69 -30.03 -9.46
CA ARG A 79 168.66 -29.67 -8.47
C ARG A 79 168.23 -28.21 -8.62
N ASP A 80 169.19 -27.29 -8.78
CA ASP A 80 168.90 -25.86 -8.90
C ASP A 80 168.14 -25.57 -10.22
N GLU A 81 168.54 -26.19 -11.33
CA GLU A 81 167.79 -26.09 -12.60
C GLU A 81 166.34 -26.60 -12.48
N LEU A 82 166.12 -27.69 -11.74
CA LEU A 82 164.79 -28.23 -11.50
C LEU A 82 163.95 -27.30 -10.61
N LEU A 83 164.56 -26.68 -9.60
CA LEU A 83 163.87 -25.70 -8.74
C LEU A 83 163.45 -24.45 -9.52
N GLU A 84 164.31 -23.92 -10.40
CA GLU A 84 163.95 -22.82 -11.29
C GLU A 84 162.77 -23.18 -12.21
N LYS A 85 162.76 -24.41 -12.75
CA LYS A 85 161.63 -24.91 -13.55
C LYS A 85 160.34 -24.97 -12.73
N VAL A 86 160.40 -25.47 -11.49
CA VAL A 86 159.24 -25.53 -10.58
C VAL A 86 158.69 -24.12 -10.30
N ASP A 87 159.56 -23.15 -10.02
CA ASP A 87 159.11 -21.77 -9.74
C ASP A 87 158.54 -21.08 -10.99
N CYS A 88 159.07 -21.37 -12.18
CA CYS A 88 158.46 -20.96 -13.44
C CYS A 88 157.06 -21.58 -13.62
N MET A 89 156.90 -22.88 -13.33
CA MET A 89 155.60 -23.55 -13.41
C MET A 89 154.59 -23.03 -12.37
N LYS A 90 155.03 -22.74 -11.14
CA LYS A 90 154.17 -22.12 -10.10
C LYS A 90 153.64 -20.76 -10.54
N LYS A 91 154.46 -19.94 -11.19
CA LYS A 91 154.04 -18.64 -11.75
C LYS A 91 153.06 -18.81 -12.93
N LYS A 92 153.14 -19.90 -13.69
CA LYS A 92 152.26 -20.19 -14.83
C LYS A 92 150.91 -20.80 -14.44
N LEU A 93 150.81 -21.43 -13.27
CA LEU A 93 149.58 -22.08 -12.78
C LEU A 93 148.37 -21.13 -12.65
N PRO A 94 148.50 -19.90 -12.09
CA PRO A 94 147.39 -18.94 -12.06
C PRO A 94 146.94 -18.48 -13.45
N TRP A 95 147.86 -18.36 -14.41
CA TRP A 95 147.53 -18.02 -15.79
C TRP A 95 146.68 -19.10 -16.44
N LEU A 96 147.03 -20.37 -16.26
CA LEU A 96 146.20 -21.49 -16.74
C LEU A 96 144.80 -21.50 -16.09
N LYS A 97 144.71 -21.22 -14.78
CA LYS A 97 143.41 -21.10 -14.10
C LYS A 97 142.58 -19.93 -14.64
N TYR A 98 143.22 -18.78 -14.92
CA TYR A 98 142.57 -17.64 -15.56
C TYR A 98 142.09 -18.00 -16.96
N ASP A 99 142.91 -18.66 -17.78
CA ASP A 99 142.53 -19.06 -19.13
C ASP A 99 141.35 -20.04 -19.12
N MET A 100 141.35 -21.03 -18.22
CA MET A 100 140.21 -21.93 -18.00
C MET A 100 138.93 -21.15 -17.65
N LYS A 101 139.00 -20.22 -16.68
CA LYS A 101 137.84 -19.43 -16.26
C LYS A 101 137.40 -18.41 -17.31
N LYS A 102 138.32 -17.89 -18.11
CA LYS A 102 138.04 -17.03 -19.26
C LYS A 102 137.28 -17.80 -20.33
N ILE A 103 137.62 -19.06 -20.59
CA ILE A 103 136.85 -19.93 -21.49
C ILE A 103 135.42 -20.12 -20.95
N GLU A 104 135.25 -20.50 -19.67
CA GLU A 104 133.92 -20.64 -19.05
C GLU A 104 133.10 -19.34 -19.11
N TYR A 105 133.72 -18.18 -18.84
CA TYR A 105 133.07 -16.87 -18.94
C TYR A 105 132.65 -16.54 -20.37
N LEU A 106 133.52 -16.79 -21.36
CA LEU A 106 133.20 -16.54 -22.77
C LEU A 106 132.07 -17.45 -23.25
N GLU A 107 132.01 -18.70 -22.81
CA GLU A 107 130.90 -19.61 -23.09
C GLU A 107 129.59 -19.13 -22.45
N ALA A 108 129.61 -18.70 -21.18
CA ALA A 108 128.45 -18.16 -20.50
C ALA A 108 127.96 -16.85 -21.16
N GLN A 109 128.87 -15.95 -21.53
CA GLN A 109 128.56 -14.71 -22.26
C GLN A 109 127.96 -15.01 -23.65
N LYS A 110 128.45 -16.05 -24.35
CA LYS A 110 127.83 -16.52 -25.60
C LYS A 110 126.41 -17.02 -25.36
N ARG A 111 126.19 -17.87 -24.35
CA ARG A 111 124.86 -18.38 -23.97
C ARG A 111 123.88 -17.26 -23.61
N GLU A 112 124.33 -16.25 -22.87
CA GLU A 112 123.52 -15.07 -22.54
C GLU A 112 123.13 -14.28 -23.81
N LYS A 113 124.11 -14.01 -24.70
CA LYS A 113 123.84 -13.32 -25.97
C LYS A 113 122.88 -14.12 -26.85
N GLU A 114 123.00 -15.43 -26.92
CA GLU A 114 122.08 -16.31 -27.64
C GLU A 114 120.68 -16.31 -27.03
N ALA A 115 120.56 -16.41 -25.70
CA ALA A 115 119.27 -16.35 -25.00
C ALA A 115 118.59 -14.98 -25.20
N LYS A 116 119.36 -13.88 -25.15
CA LYS A 116 118.86 -12.52 -25.41
C LYS A 116 118.40 -12.35 -26.85
N LYS A 117 119.11 -12.94 -27.82
CA LYS A 117 118.65 -13.01 -29.22
C LYS A 117 117.33 -13.78 -29.33
N LYS A 118 117.25 -14.98 -28.76
CA LYS A 118 116.01 -15.80 -28.76
C LYS A 118 114.84 -15.08 -28.10
N LEU A 119 115.07 -14.36 -27.00
CA LEU A 119 114.03 -13.56 -26.34
C LEU A 119 113.58 -12.38 -27.19
N ASN A 120 114.51 -11.68 -27.82
CA ASN A 120 114.18 -10.59 -28.75
C ASN A 120 113.45 -11.10 -30.00
N GLU A 121 113.84 -12.25 -30.52
CA GLU A 121 113.14 -12.94 -31.63
C GLU A 121 111.73 -13.34 -31.21
N ALA A 122 111.57 -13.97 -30.04
CA ALA A 122 110.25 -14.33 -29.51
C ALA A 122 109.37 -13.09 -29.22
N ALA A 123 109.95 -12.00 -28.72
CA ALA A 123 109.24 -10.74 -28.49
C ALA A 123 108.81 -10.06 -29.80
N LYS A 124 109.66 -10.13 -30.85
CA LYS A 124 109.30 -9.67 -32.20
C LYS A 124 108.16 -10.52 -32.77
N MET A 125 108.27 -11.85 -32.75
CA MET A 125 107.21 -12.76 -33.20
C MET A 125 105.90 -12.51 -32.44
N LEU A 126 105.97 -12.33 -31.11
CA LEU A 126 104.78 -12.03 -30.30
C LEU A 126 104.14 -10.69 -30.68
N ASN A 127 104.94 -9.65 -30.92
CA ASN A 127 104.41 -8.35 -31.36
C ASN A 127 103.84 -8.40 -32.78
N GLU A 128 104.46 -9.19 -33.67
CA GLU A 128 103.95 -9.47 -35.02
C GLU A 128 102.59 -10.17 -34.98
N PHE A 129 102.36 -11.10 -34.05
CA PHE A 129 101.05 -11.74 -33.85
C PHE A 129 100.04 -10.87 -33.09
N LYS A 130 100.47 -10.03 -32.15
CA LYS A 130 99.57 -9.16 -31.36
C LYS A 130 98.92 -8.06 -32.20
N ALA A 131 99.66 -7.43 -33.11
CA ALA A 131 99.14 -6.30 -33.89
C ALA A 131 97.91 -6.66 -34.76
N PRO A 132 97.85 -7.80 -35.47
CA PRO A 132 96.64 -8.27 -36.16
C PRO A 132 95.46 -8.54 -35.22
N ILE A 133 95.72 -9.18 -34.07
CA ILE A 133 94.67 -9.50 -33.07
C ILE A 133 94.05 -8.22 -32.51
N GLU A 134 94.87 -7.22 -32.21
CA GLU A 134 94.39 -5.95 -31.65
C GLU A 134 93.60 -5.13 -32.70
N LYS A 135 94.01 -5.19 -33.97
CA LYS A 135 93.21 -4.64 -35.09
C LYS A 135 91.86 -5.35 -35.23
N GLN A 136 91.83 -6.68 -35.18
CA GLN A 136 90.57 -7.44 -35.23
C GLN A 136 89.65 -7.13 -34.04
N LYS A 137 90.20 -7.00 -32.83
CA LYS A 137 89.42 -6.57 -31.65
C LYS A 137 88.82 -5.17 -31.81
N GLN A 138 89.57 -4.22 -32.36
CA GLN A 138 89.07 -2.86 -32.62
C GLN A 138 87.98 -2.83 -33.71
N GLU A 139 88.10 -3.65 -34.76
CA GLU A 139 87.06 -3.75 -35.79
C GLU A 139 85.79 -4.42 -35.22
N LYS A 140 85.94 -5.44 -34.36
CA LYS A 140 84.81 -6.05 -33.66
C LYS A 140 84.07 -5.05 -32.78
N THR A 141 84.77 -4.27 -31.96
CA THR A 141 84.11 -3.28 -31.09
C THR A 141 83.34 -2.23 -31.89
N LYS A 142 83.86 -1.80 -33.05
CA LYS A 142 83.13 -0.92 -33.97
C LYS A 142 81.84 -1.57 -34.50
N LEU A 143 81.88 -2.86 -34.87
CA LEU A 143 80.70 -3.60 -35.33
C LEU A 143 79.67 -3.76 -34.20
N ASP A 144 80.10 -4.09 -32.98
CA ASP A 144 79.21 -4.21 -31.83
C ASP A 144 78.51 -2.89 -31.49
N ASP A 145 79.23 -1.77 -31.57
CA ASP A 145 78.65 -0.43 -31.37
C ASP A 145 77.68 -0.06 -32.49
N GLN A 146 77.93 -0.48 -33.74
CA GLN A 146 76.97 -0.34 -34.84
C GLN A 146 75.69 -1.17 -34.58
N CYS A 147 75.83 -2.43 -34.14
CA CYS A 147 74.71 -3.29 -33.77
C CYS A 147 73.86 -2.65 -32.66
N LYS A 148 74.48 -2.09 -31.62
CA LYS A 148 73.77 -1.37 -30.54
C LYS A 148 72.99 -0.16 -31.06
N ARG A 149 73.59 0.64 -31.95
CA ARG A 149 72.91 1.80 -32.57
C ARG A 149 71.69 1.36 -33.38
N ILE A 150 71.83 0.32 -34.20
CA ILE A 150 70.71 -0.23 -35.00
C ILE A 150 69.60 -0.79 -34.09
N SER A 151 69.97 -1.48 -33.00
CA SER A 151 69.02 -1.99 -32.01
C SER A 151 68.22 -0.87 -31.32
N ASN A 152 68.88 0.23 -30.93
CA ASN A 152 68.20 1.39 -30.36
C ASN A 152 67.21 2.02 -31.36
N PHE A 153 67.63 2.17 -32.62
CA PHE A 153 66.77 2.68 -33.68
C PHE A 153 65.55 1.79 -33.93
N MET A 154 65.72 0.46 -33.89
CA MET A 154 64.61 -0.50 -33.93
C MET A 154 63.63 -0.32 -32.77
N ASN A 155 64.13 -0.12 -31.55
CA ASN A 155 63.29 0.10 -30.37
C ASN A 155 62.48 1.41 -30.48
N GLU A 156 63.07 2.47 -31.01
CA GLU A 156 62.35 3.73 -31.29
C GLU A 156 61.28 3.55 -32.36
N ASN A 157 61.59 2.82 -33.44
CA ASN A 157 60.63 2.48 -34.48
C ASN A 157 59.43 1.70 -33.92
N ILE A 158 59.66 0.71 -33.04
CA ILE A 158 58.59 -0.04 -32.36
C ILE A 158 57.68 0.90 -31.56
N LYS A 159 58.24 1.84 -30.77
CA LYS A 159 57.45 2.83 -30.01
C LYS A 159 56.60 3.69 -30.94
N LYS A 160 57.20 4.28 -31.98
CA LYS A 160 56.48 5.09 -32.98
C LYS A 160 55.36 4.32 -33.66
N ARG A 161 55.59 3.05 -33.99
CA ARG A 161 54.59 2.17 -34.61
C ARG A 161 53.41 1.91 -33.67
N ASN A 162 53.67 1.64 -32.40
CA ASN A 162 52.63 1.40 -31.40
C ASN A 162 51.78 2.65 -31.17
N ASP A 163 52.40 3.82 -31.06
CA ASP A 163 51.69 5.10 -30.90
C ASP A 163 50.77 5.39 -32.11
N LEU A 164 51.25 5.12 -33.33
CA LEU A 164 50.43 5.30 -34.53
C LEU A 164 49.32 4.26 -34.66
N LEU A 165 49.55 3.01 -34.25
CA LEU A 165 48.51 1.98 -34.19
C LEU A 165 47.40 2.35 -33.20
N GLN A 166 47.75 2.93 -32.05
CA GLN A 166 46.76 3.44 -31.11
C GLN A 166 45.92 4.56 -31.75
N LYS A 167 46.55 5.53 -32.41
CA LYS A 167 45.85 6.62 -33.10
C LYS A 167 45.00 6.15 -34.29
N GLU A 168 45.42 5.10 -34.99
CA GLU A 168 44.63 4.46 -36.05
C GLU A 168 43.35 3.85 -35.46
N ASN A 169 43.48 3.11 -34.35
CA ASN A 169 42.34 2.52 -33.66
C ASN A 169 41.37 3.58 -33.11
N GLU A 170 41.88 4.65 -32.51
CA GLU A 170 41.05 5.77 -32.01
C GLU A 170 40.22 6.40 -33.15
N ALA A 171 40.86 6.67 -34.30
CA ALA A 171 40.17 7.17 -35.49
C ALA A 171 39.15 6.16 -36.04
N ALA A 172 39.44 4.85 -35.99
CA ALA A 172 38.52 3.80 -36.38
C ALA A 172 37.27 3.75 -35.49
N VAL A 173 37.43 3.89 -34.17
CA VAL A 173 36.34 3.91 -33.21
C VAL A 173 35.44 5.13 -33.43
N GLN A 174 36.04 6.31 -33.65
CA GLN A 174 35.29 7.54 -33.96
C GLN A 174 34.49 7.41 -35.26
N ALA A 175 35.08 6.87 -36.33
CA ALA A 175 34.35 6.65 -37.58
C ALA A 175 33.15 5.71 -37.36
N ARG A 176 33.35 4.59 -36.64
CA ARG A 176 32.27 3.64 -36.32
C ARG A 176 31.17 4.27 -35.47
N SER A 177 31.51 5.08 -34.47
CA SER A 177 30.51 5.75 -33.63
C SER A 177 29.65 6.71 -34.47
N LYS A 178 30.27 7.46 -35.38
CA LYS A 178 29.56 8.37 -36.29
C LYS A 178 28.65 7.64 -37.27
N TYR A 179 29.08 6.51 -37.83
CA TYR A 179 28.19 5.66 -38.65
C TYR A 179 27.00 5.12 -37.87
N LYS A 180 27.21 4.72 -36.61
CA LYS A 180 26.12 4.28 -35.74
C LYS A 180 25.12 5.40 -35.45
N GLU A 181 25.61 6.60 -35.14
CA GLU A 181 24.76 7.80 -34.96
C GLU A 181 23.93 8.08 -36.22
N ILE A 182 24.49 7.92 -37.42
CA ILE A 182 23.76 8.05 -38.69
C ILE A 182 22.66 6.99 -38.83
N GLU A 183 22.96 5.73 -38.54
CA GLU A 183 21.96 4.65 -38.60
C GLU A 183 20.81 4.91 -37.64
N ASP A 184 21.11 5.35 -36.42
CA ASP A 184 20.09 5.63 -35.41
C ASP A 184 19.19 6.80 -35.84
N LEU A 185 19.76 7.90 -36.36
CA LEU A 185 18.98 9.02 -36.92
C LEU A 185 18.12 8.59 -38.12
N ARG A 186 18.63 7.72 -39.01
CA ARG A 186 17.84 7.20 -40.13
C ARG A 186 16.66 6.35 -39.66
N ARG A 187 16.86 5.50 -38.64
CA ARG A 187 15.76 4.72 -38.05
C ARG A 187 14.71 5.62 -37.40
N GLU A 188 15.13 6.68 -36.70
CA GLU A 188 14.21 7.66 -36.12
C GLU A 188 13.37 8.34 -37.20
N GLU A 189 14.00 8.72 -38.32
CA GLU A 189 13.32 9.33 -39.46
C GLU A 189 12.34 8.37 -40.15
N ASP A 190 12.71 7.10 -40.32
CA ASP A 190 11.82 6.09 -40.90
C ASP A 190 10.61 5.81 -39.98
N CYS A 191 10.84 5.68 -38.66
CA CYS A 191 9.78 5.57 -37.66
C CYS A 191 8.83 6.79 -37.70
N ARG A 192 9.38 8.00 -37.90
CA ARG A 192 8.61 9.22 -38.05
C ARG A 192 7.76 9.20 -39.32
N LYS A 193 8.35 8.86 -40.48
CA LYS A 193 7.61 8.74 -41.75
C LYS A 193 6.46 7.74 -41.64
N GLN A 194 6.69 6.60 -40.98
CA GLN A 194 5.66 5.59 -40.75
C GLN A 194 4.55 6.12 -39.83
N SER A 195 4.92 6.85 -38.77
CA SER A 195 3.97 7.52 -37.89
C SER A 195 3.13 8.59 -38.62
N ILE A 196 3.72 9.30 -39.60
CA ILE A 196 3.01 10.26 -40.47
C ILE A 196 2.00 9.53 -41.36
N ILE A 197 2.39 8.40 -41.99
CA ILE A 197 1.49 7.60 -42.82
C ILE A 197 0.29 7.11 -41.99
N GLU A 198 0.55 6.54 -40.81
CA GLU A 198 -0.52 6.11 -39.90
C GLU A 198 -1.42 7.28 -39.45
N ALA A 199 -0.83 8.44 -39.14
CA ALA A 199 -1.59 9.62 -38.76
C ALA A 199 -2.46 10.13 -39.91
N LYS A 200 -1.98 10.08 -41.16
CA LYS A 200 -2.76 10.40 -42.37
C LYS A 200 -3.92 9.43 -42.58
N MET A 201 -3.68 8.12 -42.44
CA MET A 201 -4.75 7.12 -42.52
C MET A 201 -5.82 7.35 -41.46
N LYS A 202 -5.40 7.49 -40.18
CA LYS A 202 -6.33 7.75 -39.07
C LYS A 202 -7.08 9.06 -39.26
N LEU A 203 -6.46 10.10 -39.79
CA LEU A 203 -7.15 11.35 -40.10
C LEU A 203 -8.21 11.13 -41.20
N ALA A 204 -7.85 10.47 -42.29
CA ALA A 204 -8.77 10.18 -43.39
C ALA A 204 -9.96 9.32 -42.94
N ASP A 205 -9.74 8.33 -42.06
CA ASP A 205 -10.81 7.52 -41.50
C ASP A 205 -11.76 8.36 -40.62
N ALA A 206 -11.22 9.24 -39.76
CA ALA A 206 -12.05 10.14 -38.94
C ALA A 206 -12.82 11.16 -39.78
N GLU A 207 -12.23 11.68 -40.86
CA GLU A 207 -12.92 12.57 -41.80
C GLU A 207 -14.02 11.84 -42.55
N ARG A 208 -13.80 10.57 -42.93
CA ARG A 208 -14.81 9.71 -43.56
C ARG A 208 -15.96 9.40 -42.60
N ASP A 209 -15.66 9.09 -41.34
CA ASP A 209 -16.67 8.85 -40.30
C ASP A 209 -17.52 10.10 -40.06
N LEU A 210 -16.90 11.29 -40.07
CA LEU A 210 -17.61 12.57 -39.93
C LEU A 210 -18.47 12.88 -41.17
N GLN A 211 -18.01 12.56 -42.38
CA GLN A 211 -18.77 12.74 -43.62
C GLN A 211 -19.95 11.76 -43.73
N ASN A 212 -19.77 10.52 -43.28
CA ASN A 212 -20.81 9.49 -43.30
C ASN A 212 -21.88 9.73 -42.22
N LEU A 213 -21.66 10.64 -41.27
CA LEU A 213 -22.65 10.98 -40.25
C LEU A 213 -23.73 11.91 -40.85
N PRO A 214 -24.98 11.45 -41.03
CA PRO A 214 -26.03 12.28 -41.60
C PRO A 214 -26.29 13.53 -40.73
N ALA A 215 -26.62 14.64 -41.37
CA ALA A 215 -27.01 15.86 -40.65
C ALA A 215 -28.31 15.60 -39.88
N TYR A 216 -28.21 15.50 -38.55
CA TYR A 216 -29.37 15.35 -37.69
C TYR A 216 -29.94 16.73 -37.36
N GLU A 217 -31.07 17.07 -37.98
CA GLU A 217 -31.86 18.23 -37.59
C GLU A 217 -32.86 17.82 -36.50
N PRO A 218 -32.74 18.36 -35.27
CA PRO A 218 -33.69 18.04 -34.22
C PRO A 218 -35.09 18.56 -34.59
N PRO A 219 -36.16 17.77 -34.41
CA PRO A 219 -37.56 18.21 -34.63
C PRO A 219 -37.99 19.26 -33.60
N LYS A 220 -37.55 20.52 -33.79
CA LYS A 220 -37.80 21.62 -32.85
C LYS A 220 -39.28 21.94 -32.72
N GLU A 221 -40.02 21.88 -33.83
CA GLU A 221 -41.45 22.16 -33.88
C GLU A 221 -42.27 21.16 -33.07
N GLU A 222 -41.91 19.87 -33.16
CA GLU A 222 -42.57 18.78 -32.43
C GLU A 222 -42.30 18.86 -30.92
N ILE A 223 -41.08 19.22 -30.52
CA ILE A 223 -40.71 19.42 -29.11
C ILE A 223 -41.46 20.60 -28.48
N GLU A 224 -41.63 21.72 -29.21
CA GLU A 224 -42.41 22.86 -28.72
C GLU A 224 -43.92 22.56 -28.73
N ARG A 225 -44.43 21.79 -29.69
CA ARG A 225 -45.82 21.31 -29.68
C ARG A 225 -46.13 20.47 -28.45
N LEU A 226 -45.29 19.47 -28.13
CA LEU A 226 -45.43 18.63 -26.95
C LEU A 226 -45.37 19.46 -25.66
N LYS A 227 -44.48 20.45 -25.60
CA LYS A 227 -44.38 21.36 -24.44
C LYS A 227 -45.66 22.16 -24.21
N SER A 228 -46.28 22.69 -25.26
CA SER A 228 -47.57 23.39 -25.14
C SER A 228 -48.67 22.46 -24.66
N GLN A 229 -48.76 21.24 -25.19
CA GLN A 229 -49.74 20.23 -24.76
C GLN A 229 -49.56 19.83 -23.28
N ILE A 230 -48.32 19.65 -22.83
CA ILE A 230 -48.01 19.34 -21.43
C ILE A 230 -48.44 20.50 -20.51
N LEU A 231 -48.22 21.75 -20.92
CA LEU A 231 -48.64 22.92 -20.15
C LEU A 231 -50.17 22.99 -20.02
N GLU A 232 -50.90 22.75 -21.11
CA GLU A 232 -52.37 22.71 -21.11
C GLU A 232 -52.90 21.61 -20.19
N LEU A 233 -52.42 20.38 -20.31
CA LEU A 233 -52.82 19.26 -19.45
C LEU A 233 -52.48 19.52 -17.97
N THR A 234 -51.29 20.06 -17.70
CA THR A 234 -50.89 20.40 -16.33
C THR A 234 -51.81 21.47 -15.73
N SER A 235 -52.20 22.49 -16.52
CA SER A 235 -53.14 23.51 -16.07
C SER A 235 -54.53 22.94 -15.79
N SER A 236 -55.01 22.01 -16.63
CA SER A 236 -56.27 21.29 -16.43
C SER A 236 -56.26 20.44 -15.16
N ALA A 237 -55.17 19.69 -14.91
CA ALA A 237 -55.00 18.90 -13.68
C ALA A 237 -55.03 19.79 -12.43
N HIS A 238 -54.39 20.98 -12.47
CA HIS A 238 -54.42 21.94 -11.38
C HIS A 238 -55.84 22.50 -11.12
N GLN A 239 -56.61 22.80 -12.17
CA GLN A 239 -57.99 23.23 -12.03
C GLN A 239 -58.87 22.15 -11.38
N MET A 240 -58.72 20.89 -11.80
CA MET A 240 -59.42 19.75 -11.18
C MET A 240 -59.03 19.55 -9.71
N MET A 241 -57.75 19.73 -9.37
CA MET A 241 -57.26 19.68 -7.99
C MET A 241 -57.91 20.77 -7.11
N GLN A 242 -58.07 21.98 -7.64
CA GLN A 242 -58.72 23.08 -6.94
C GLN A 242 -60.22 22.78 -6.70
N GLN A 243 -60.93 22.33 -7.73
CA GLN A 243 -62.35 21.94 -7.61
C GLN A 243 -62.55 20.80 -6.60
N LYS A 244 -61.64 19.82 -6.60
CA LYS A 244 -61.64 18.72 -5.61
C LYS A 244 -61.50 19.27 -4.19
N LYS A 245 -60.54 20.17 -3.96
CA LYS A 245 -60.29 20.79 -2.64
C LYS A 245 -61.49 21.58 -2.14
N GLU A 246 -62.19 22.29 -3.02
CA GLU A 246 -63.43 23.00 -2.70
C GLU A 246 -64.55 22.04 -2.29
N LYS A 247 -64.75 20.95 -3.03
CA LYS A 247 -65.73 19.91 -2.66
C LYS A 247 -65.37 19.19 -1.36
N GLU A 248 -64.10 18.89 -1.11
CA GLU A 248 -63.64 18.29 0.15
C GLU A 248 -63.91 19.20 1.36
N LYS A 249 -63.73 20.52 1.20
CA LYS A 249 -64.08 21.50 2.24
C LYS A 249 -65.58 21.50 2.54
N SER A 250 -66.42 21.50 1.49
CA SER A 250 -67.87 21.40 1.63
C SER A 250 -68.30 20.10 2.30
N LEU A 251 -67.69 18.97 1.92
CA LEU A 251 -67.92 17.66 2.53
C LEU A 251 -67.59 17.68 4.03
N GLY A 252 -66.46 18.31 4.40
CA GLY A 252 -66.07 18.49 5.80
C GLY A 252 -67.13 19.23 6.61
N GLN A 253 -67.66 20.33 6.07
CA GLN A 253 -68.73 21.10 6.71
C GLN A 253 -70.00 20.26 6.89
N MET A 254 -70.45 19.56 5.85
CA MET A 254 -71.64 18.69 5.90
C MET A 254 -71.48 17.57 6.94
N LYS A 255 -70.29 16.94 7.03
CA LYS A 255 -70.00 15.91 8.04
C LYS A 255 -70.04 16.46 9.46
N THR A 256 -69.56 17.69 9.68
CA THR A 256 -69.69 18.37 10.98
C THR A 256 -71.16 18.63 11.32
N THR A 257 -71.96 19.11 10.37
CA THR A 257 -73.40 19.31 10.57
C THR A 257 -74.14 18.00 10.88
N LEU A 258 -73.81 16.92 10.16
CA LEU A 258 -74.37 15.59 10.43
C LEU A 258 -74.03 15.11 11.85
N ARG A 259 -72.78 15.30 12.28
CA ARG A 259 -72.36 14.95 13.65
C ARG A 259 -73.21 15.68 14.70
N ASN A 260 -73.37 16.99 14.55
CA ASN A 260 -74.19 17.78 15.47
C ASN A 260 -75.66 17.31 15.48
N CYS A 261 -76.21 16.90 14.32
CA CYS A 261 -77.56 16.35 14.22
C CYS A 261 -77.71 15.00 14.94
N VAL A 262 -76.71 14.12 14.80
CA VAL A 262 -76.66 12.81 15.47
C VAL A 262 -76.50 12.99 16.98
N ASP A 263 -75.65 13.91 17.42
CA ASP A 263 -75.45 14.19 18.85
C ASP A 263 -76.73 14.79 19.47
N GLY A 264 -77.42 15.68 18.77
CA GLY A 264 -78.74 16.19 19.20
C GLY A 264 -79.81 15.09 19.33
N LEU A 265 -79.83 14.11 18.42
CA LEU A 265 -80.72 12.95 18.53
C LEU A 265 -80.42 12.10 19.78
N LYS A 266 -79.14 11.88 20.10
CA LYS A 266 -78.74 11.16 21.32
C LYS A 266 -79.14 11.90 22.59
N ASP A 267 -79.03 13.23 22.60
CA ASP A 267 -79.43 14.04 23.75
C ASP A 267 -80.95 13.99 23.99
N MET A 268 -81.75 13.92 22.94
CA MET A 268 -83.21 13.74 23.01
C MET A 268 -83.61 12.32 23.47
N GLU A 269 -82.85 11.28 23.12
CA GLU A 269 -83.05 9.94 23.68
C GLU A 269 -82.70 9.89 25.18
N ASN A 270 -81.67 10.64 25.60
CA ASN A 270 -81.30 10.77 27.01
C ASN A 270 -82.37 11.42 27.88
N THR A 271 -83.29 12.24 27.34
CA THR A 271 -84.40 12.84 28.10
C THR A 271 -85.42 11.81 28.61
N LYS A 272 -85.73 10.76 27.84
CA LYS A 272 -86.56 9.63 28.32
C LYS A 272 -85.87 8.89 29.48
N THR A 273 -84.56 8.70 29.37
CA THR A 273 -83.71 8.11 30.42
C THR A 273 -83.64 9.00 31.67
N LYS A 274 -83.62 10.33 31.51
CA LYS A 274 -83.67 11.30 32.63
C LYS A 274 -85.01 11.23 33.39
N LEU A 275 -86.15 11.08 32.70
CA LEU A 275 -87.48 10.89 33.31
C LEU A 275 -87.52 9.59 34.13
N LEU A 276 -87.07 8.48 33.55
CA LEU A 276 -86.91 7.20 34.22
C LEU A 276 -86.00 7.28 35.47
N HIS A 277 -84.95 8.08 35.42
CA HIS A 277 -84.05 8.29 36.55
C HIS A 277 -84.65 9.20 37.64
N ALA A 278 -85.45 10.21 37.24
CA ALA A 278 -86.21 11.03 38.17
C ALA A 278 -87.27 10.21 38.93
N LEU A 279 -87.93 9.26 38.25
CA LEU A 279 -88.84 8.29 38.85
C LEU A 279 -88.12 7.42 39.90
N LYS A 280 -86.95 6.88 39.57
CA LYS A 280 -86.09 6.13 40.51
C LYS A 280 -85.77 6.95 41.77
N LYS A 281 -85.36 8.22 41.59
CA LYS A 281 -85.02 9.13 42.70
C LYS A 281 -86.23 9.50 43.57
N SER A 282 -87.44 9.43 43.01
CA SER A 282 -88.69 9.74 43.73
C SER A 282 -89.19 8.61 44.64
N GLY A 283 -88.48 7.47 44.67
CA GLY A 283 -88.72 6.35 45.58
C GLY A 283 -89.42 5.14 44.95
N ALA A 284 -89.47 5.08 43.62
CA ALA A 284 -90.01 3.97 42.85
C ALA A 284 -88.87 3.16 42.19
N GLU A 285 -88.02 2.56 43.02
CA GLU A 285 -86.77 1.92 42.57
C GLU A 285 -87.00 0.77 41.57
N LYS A 286 -88.08 0.00 41.76
CA LYS A 286 -88.42 -1.18 40.97
C LYS A 286 -89.07 -0.89 39.62
N ILE A 287 -89.55 0.35 39.38
CA ILE A 287 -90.24 0.72 38.14
C ILE A 287 -89.25 0.77 36.96
N PHE A 288 -88.04 1.25 37.21
CA PHE A 288 -86.97 1.26 36.21
C PHE A 288 -86.62 -0.16 35.76
N GLU A 289 -86.53 -1.09 36.70
CA GLU A 289 -86.25 -2.51 36.45
C GLU A 289 -87.43 -3.19 35.73
N ALA A 290 -88.67 -2.87 36.12
CA ALA A 290 -89.87 -3.35 35.44
C ALA A 290 -89.97 -2.84 33.98
N TYR A 291 -89.68 -1.57 33.74
CA TYR A 291 -89.63 -1.00 32.39
C TYR A 291 -88.57 -1.67 31.51
N GLN A 292 -87.36 -1.86 32.05
CA GLN A 292 -86.31 -2.60 31.35
C GLN A 292 -86.71 -4.05 31.06
N TRP A 293 -87.38 -4.71 32.01
CA TRP A 293 -87.86 -6.07 31.83
C TRP A 293 -88.88 -6.14 30.70
N VAL A 294 -89.86 -5.23 30.64
CA VAL A 294 -90.86 -5.17 29.58
C VAL A 294 -90.22 -4.89 28.21
N GLU A 295 -89.26 -3.96 28.13
CA GLU A 295 -88.53 -3.68 26.88
C GLU A 295 -87.71 -4.88 26.39
N LEU A 296 -87.08 -5.64 27.29
CA LEU A 296 -86.34 -6.86 26.93
C LEU A 296 -87.26 -7.98 26.39
N HIS A 297 -88.46 -8.10 26.94
CA HIS A 297 -89.42 -9.16 26.60
C HIS A 297 -90.53 -8.67 25.67
N ARG A 298 -90.36 -7.51 25.00
CA ARG A 298 -91.31 -6.98 24.01
C ARG A 298 -91.67 -7.98 22.92
N ASN A 299 -90.69 -8.79 22.51
CA ASN A 299 -90.86 -9.78 21.45
C ASN A 299 -91.70 -11.00 21.87
N GLU A 300 -91.98 -11.16 23.17
CA GLU A 300 -92.79 -12.26 23.72
C GLU A 300 -94.26 -11.87 23.92
N LEU A 301 -94.58 -10.58 23.79
CA LEU A 301 -95.92 -10.02 23.98
C LEU A 301 -96.68 -10.03 22.64
N ASN A 302 -97.98 -10.29 22.67
CA ASN A 302 -98.81 -10.36 21.46
C ASN A 302 -99.15 -8.97 20.92
N LYS A 303 -99.32 -7.99 21.81
CA LYS A 303 -99.61 -6.59 21.48
C LYS A 303 -98.70 -5.64 22.23
N ASP A 304 -98.66 -4.40 21.75
CA ASP A 304 -97.92 -3.33 22.41
C ASP A 304 -98.45 -3.08 23.82
N VAL A 305 -97.52 -3.08 24.77
CA VAL A 305 -97.74 -2.74 26.18
C VAL A 305 -97.18 -1.35 26.40
N TYR A 306 -98.01 -0.47 26.96
CA TYR A 306 -97.67 0.93 27.19
C TYR A 306 -97.37 1.14 28.67
N GLY A 307 -96.20 1.67 29.00
CA GLY A 307 -95.96 2.15 30.35
C GLY A 307 -94.48 2.29 30.73
N PRO A 308 -94.18 2.89 31.89
CA PRO A 308 -95.12 3.52 32.83
C PRO A 308 -95.92 4.67 32.18
N VAL A 309 -97.21 4.81 32.54
CA VAL A 309 -98.13 5.78 31.91
C VAL A 309 -97.56 7.21 31.86
N LEU A 310 -96.72 7.59 32.83
CA LEU A 310 -96.04 8.89 32.85
C LEU A 310 -95.11 9.16 31.65
N ILE A 311 -94.50 8.13 31.07
CA ILE A 311 -93.60 8.30 29.92
C ILE A 311 -94.38 8.50 28.62
N GLU A 312 -95.58 7.92 28.56
CA GLU A 312 -96.43 7.91 27.36
C GLU A 312 -97.37 9.11 27.28
N VAL A 313 -97.48 9.90 28.35
CA VAL A 313 -98.35 11.08 28.43
C VAL A 313 -97.53 12.36 28.29
N ASN A 314 -97.87 13.17 27.31
CA ASN A 314 -97.25 14.47 27.06
C ASN A 314 -98.28 15.60 27.22
N VAL A 315 -97.91 16.66 27.93
CA VAL A 315 -98.76 17.84 28.14
C VAL A 315 -98.00 19.09 27.69
N SER A 316 -98.53 19.80 26.69
CA SER A 316 -97.86 20.97 26.12
C SER A 316 -97.93 22.21 27.02
N ASN A 317 -98.94 22.32 27.89
CA ASN A 317 -99.17 23.48 28.74
C ASN A 317 -98.94 23.14 30.22
N GLU A 318 -98.05 23.88 30.88
CA GLU A 318 -97.71 23.71 32.30
C GLU A 318 -98.94 23.81 33.22
N VAL A 319 -99.89 24.70 32.93
CA VAL A 319 -101.12 24.85 33.73
C VAL A 319 -102.01 23.62 33.61
N HIS A 320 -102.13 23.05 32.41
CA HIS A 320 -102.93 21.84 32.18
C HIS A 320 -102.26 20.60 32.79
N ALA A 321 -100.93 20.59 32.86
CA ALA A 321 -100.17 19.54 33.53
C ALA A 321 -100.49 19.47 35.03
N LYS A 322 -100.68 20.63 35.68
CA LYS A 322 -101.12 20.70 37.10
C LYS A 322 -102.49 20.05 37.30
N PHE A 323 -103.43 20.32 36.40
CA PHE A 323 -104.79 19.77 36.48
C PHE A 323 -104.81 18.26 36.26
N LEU A 324 -104.06 17.77 35.27
CA LEU A 324 -104.01 16.35 34.96
C LEU A 324 -103.31 15.52 36.06
N GLU A 325 -102.23 16.07 36.65
CA GLU A 325 -101.52 15.44 37.78
C GLU A 325 -102.40 15.38 39.04
N GLY A 326 -103.25 16.39 39.27
CA GLY A 326 -104.17 16.45 40.41
C GLY A 326 -105.42 15.57 40.26
N HIS A 327 -105.98 15.45 39.05
CA HIS A 327 -107.25 14.76 38.84
C HIS A 327 -107.15 13.23 38.80
N VAL A 328 -106.08 12.72 38.19
CA VAL A 328 -105.90 11.27 38.03
C VAL A 328 -105.38 10.69 39.34
N ALA A 329 -105.99 9.56 39.74
CA ALA A 329 -105.72 8.99 41.06
C ALA A 329 -104.26 8.57 41.23
N HIS A 330 -103.81 8.61 42.48
CA HIS A 330 -102.41 8.44 42.86
C HIS A 330 -101.78 7.11 42.40
N TYR A 331 -102.55 6.05 42.15
CA TYR A 331 -102.01 4.75 41.69
C TYR A 331 -101.49 4.76 40.24
N ILE A 332 -101.77 5.81 39.46
CA ILE A 332 -101.17 5.98 38.12
C ILE A 332 -99.88 6.79 38.19
N TRP A 333 -99.83 7.84 39.02
CA TRP A 333 -98.72 8.80 39.04
C TRP A 333 -97.72 8.65 40.20
N LYS A 334 -98.13 8.35 41.46
CA LYS A 334 -97.21 8.37 42.64
C LYS A 334 -97.71 7.77 43.98
N ARG A 335 -96.75 7.27 44.79
CA ARG A 335 -96.80 6.80 46.20
C ARG A 335 -97.41 7.79 47.23
N LEU A 336 -98.36 7.30 48.03
CA LEU A 336 -98.79 7.93 49.29
C LEU A 336 -98.00 7.37 50.49
N ARG A 337 -97.34 8.24 51.26
CA ARG A 337 -96.82 7.91 52.61
C ARG A 337 -97.66 8.67 53.62
N ILE A 338 -98.81 8.12 54.03
CA ILE A 338 -99.50 8.63 55.21
C ILE A 338 -98.75 8.11 56.45
N PRO A 339 -98.20 8.95 57.34
CA PRO A 339 -97.93 8.51 58.70
C PRO A 339 -99.27 8.40 59.43
N VAL A 340 -99.89 7.21 59.44
CA VAL A 340 -101.05 6.97 60.28
C VAL A 340 -100.56 6.53 61.65
N ALA A 341 -100.59 7.44 62.63
CA ALA A 341 -100.65 7.03 64.02
C ALA A 341 -102.11 6.60 64.29
N PHE A 342 -102.26 5.46 64.98
CA PHE A 342 -103.51 4.82 65.46
C PHE A 342 -104.16 3.71 64.59
N ALA A 343 -104.32 2.55 65.26
CA ALA A 343 -105.15 1.36 64.99
C ALA A 343 -104.66 0.24 64.02
N VAL A 344 -104.10 -0.80 64.66
CA VAL A 344 -104.28 -2.26 64.42
C VAL A 344 -104.10 -2.83 63.00
N LYS A 345 -102.92 -3.44 62.78
CA LYS A 345 -102.64 -4.63 61.92
C LYS A 345 -103.39 -4.72 60.59
N CYS A 346 -103.05 -3.86 59.62
CA CYS A 346 -103.29 -4.10 58.20
C CYS A 346 -102.03 -3.76 57.39
N ALA A 347 -101.73 -4.59 56.39
CA ALA A 347 -100.54 -4.54 55.56
C ALA A 347 -100.36 -3.18 54.87
N TYR A 348 -99.12 -2.69 54.84
CA TYR A 348 -98.71 -1.59 53.96
C TYR A 348 -98.79 -2.08 52.51
N PHE A 349 -99.93 -1.87 51.85
CA PHE A 349 -100.02 -2.06 50.41
C PHE A 349 -99.58 -0.76 49.73
N VAL A 350 -98.40 -0.80 49.11
CA VAL A 350 -97.80 0.34 48.39
C VAL A 350 -98.01 0.06 46.92
N LEU A 351 -98.94 0.76 46.27
CA LEU A 351 -99.21 0.57 44.83
C LEU A 351 -98.33 1.53 44.00
N TYR A 352 -97.70 0.98 42.96
CA TYR A 352 -96.75 1.65 42.04
C TYR A 352 -97.42 2.09 40.73
N GLU A 353 -96.69 2.76 39.82
CA GLU A 353 -97.23 3.29 38.55
C GLU A 353 -97.67 2.19 37.60
N SER A 354 -98.71 2.45 36.80
CA SER A 354 -99.39 1.40 36.03
C SER A 354 -98.79 1.16 34.63
N PHE A 355 -98.87 -0.08 34.14
CA PHE A 355 -98.70 -0.44 32.72
C PHE A 355 -100.06 -0.79 32.10
N ILE A 356 -100.24 -0.48 30.82
CA ILE A 356 -101.48 -0.69 30.08
C ILE A 356 -101.26 -1.78 29.02
N THR A 357 -102.03 -2.86 29.12
CA THR A 357 -102.04 -3.98 28.16
C THR A 357 -103.25 -3.92 27.26
N GLN A 358 -103.11 -4.33 26.00
CA GLN A 358 -104.25 -4.42 25.07
C GLN A 358 -104.84 -5.83 24.93
N ASP A 359 -104.19 -6.83 25.52
CA ASP A 359 -104.58 -8.23 25.42
C ASP A 359 -104.64 -8.87 26.80
N SER A 360 -105.66 -9.72 27.03
CA SER A 360 -105.84 -10.40 28.32
C SER A 360 -104.78 -11.47 28.60
N GLY A 361 -104.19 -12.08 27.56
CA GLY A 361 -103.09 -13.04 27.72
C GLY A 361 -101.80 -12.34 28.15
N ASP A 362 -101.50 -11.20 27.53
CA ASP A 362 -100.35 -10.36 27.90
C ASP A 362 -100.52 -9.78 29.32
N ARG A 363 -101.75 -9.45 29.72
CA ARG A 363 -102.06 -9.07 31.11
C ARG A 363 -101.67 -10.16 32.10
N ASP A 364 -102.12 -11.39 31.88
CA ASP A 364 -101.86 -12.49 32.82
C ASP A 364 -100.37 -12.85 32.87
N PHE A 365 -99.70 -12.77 31.72
CA PHE A 365 -98.25 -12.91 31.61
C PHE A 365 -97.51 -11.82 32.40
N LEU A 366 -97.91 -10.57 32.26
CA LEU A 366 -97.29 -9.45 32.97
C LEU A 366 -97.62 -9.48 34.46
N VAL A 367 -98.83 -9.84 34.87
CA VAL A 367 -99.20 -9.94 36.29
C VAL A 367 -98.35 -10.99 37.00
N LYS A 368 -98.10 -12.13 36.34
CA LYS A 368 -97.25 -13.19 36.88
C LYS A 368 -95.79 -12.78 37.01
N ASN A 369 -95.24 -12.15 35.97
CA ASN A 369 -93.80 -11.83 35.90
C ASN A 369 -93.43 -10.51 36.58
N LEU A 370 -94.37 -9.55 36.65
CA LEU A 370 -94.17 -8.25 37.30
C LEU A 370 -94.63 -8.22 38.76
N GLN A 371 -95.17 -9.32 39.29
CA GLN A 371 -95.48 -9.48 40.72
C GLN A 371 -94.32 -9.10 41.66
N PRO A 372 -93.04 -9.46 41.40
CA PRO A 372 -91.91 -9.08 42.26
C PRO A 372 -91.63 -7.57 42.29
N PHE A 373 -92.05 -6.86 41.23
CA PHE A 373 -91.89 -5.41 41.07
C PHE A 373 -93.07 -4.61 41.65
N ASP A 374 -94.17 -5.29 41.98
CA ASP A 374 -95.38 -4.73 42.63
C ASP A 374 -96.08 -3.65 41.79
N VAL A 375 -96.08 -3.83 40.47
CA VAL A 375 -96.58 -2.86 39.48
C VAL A 375 -98.03 -3.18 39.07
N PRO A 376 -98.99 -2.23 39.17
CA PRO A 376 -100.34 -2.43 38.67
C PRO A 376 -100.37 -2.55 37.14
N ILE A 377 -101.19 -3.47 36.64
CA ILE A 377 -101.38 -3.68 35.22
C ILE A 377 -102.86 -3.44 34.91
N LEU A 378 -103.11 -2.43 34.10
CA LEU A 378 -104.43 -2.05 33.63
C LEU A 378 -104.65 -2.69 32.26
N ASN A 379 -105.80 -3.33 32.07
CA ASN A 379 -106.15 -3.88 30.78
C ASN A 379 -107.05 -2.92 30.02
N TYR A 380 -106.65 -2.55 28.81
CA TYR A 380 -107.51 -1.84 27.87
C TYR A 380 -108.57 -2.80 27.36
N VAL A 381 -109.80 -2.62 27.84
CA VAL A 381 -110.98 -3.26 27.28
C VAL A 381 -111.64 -2.23 26.38
N ARG A 382 -111.65 -2.49 25.06
CA ARG A 382 -112.41 -1.68 24.12
C ARG A 382 -113.91 -1.91 24.38
N GLU A 383 -114.56 -0.98 25.08
CA GLU A 383 -116.01 -0.98 25.18
C GLU A 383 -116.63 -0.52 23.85
N GLU A 384 -117.29 -1.42 23.13
CA GLU A 384 -118.03 -1.10 21.90
C GLU A 384 -119.44 -0.54 22.17
N SER A 385 -119.81 -0.19 23.42
CA SER A 385 -121.20 0.17 23.76
C SER A 385 -121.41 1.23 24.88
N GLY A 386 -120.48 2.18 25.05
CA GLY A 386 -120.70 3.39 25.88
C GLY A 386 -120.98 4.62 25.02
N ARG A 387 -122.05 5.38 25.30
CA ARG A 387 -122.31 6.68 24.65
C ARG A 387 -121.19 7.66 25.03
N LYS A 388 -120.17 7.84 24.17
CA LYS A 388 -119.15 8.89 24.37
C LYS A 388 -119.86 10.25 24.51
N ALA A 389 -119.59 10.96 25.60
CA ALA A 389 -120.15 12.30 25.81
C ALA A 389 -119.77 13.23 24.63
N PRO A 390 -120.65 14.15 24.19
CA PRO A 390 -120.34 15.07 23.10
C PRO A 390 -119.01 15.77 23.35
N SER A 391 -118.11 15.74 22.37
CA SER A 391 -116.77 16.31 22.49
C SER A 391 -116.76 17.84 22.42
N GLU A 392 -117.90 18.47 22.11
CA GLU A 392 -118.05 19.90 21.89
C GLU A 392 -118.51 20.62 23.17
N ILE A 393 -117.75 21.65 23.55
CA ILE A 393 -118.09 22.55 24.65
C ILE A 393 -119.20 23.49 24.18
N SER A 394 -120.31 23.51 24.91
CA SER A 394 -121.46 24.34 24.53
C SER A 394 -121.15 25.85 24.65
N LYS A 395 -121.86 26.69 23.90
CA LYS A 395 -121.70 28.16 23.99
C LYS A 395 -121.94 28.69 25.42
N GLN A 396 -122.86 28.08 26.16
CA GLN A 396 -123.16 28.42 27.54
C GLN A 396 -121.98 28.11 28.49
N MET A 397 -121.29 26.99 28.26
CA MET A 397 -120.06 26.65 29.01
C MET A 397 -118.95 27.67 28.76
N HIS A 398 -118.78 28.11 27.51
CA HIS A 398 -117.81 29.16 27.18
C HIS A 398 -118.14 30.52 27.82
N GLU A 399 -119.41 30.92 27.87
CA GLU A 399 -119.84 32.15 28.54
C GLU A 399 -119.55 32.15 30.04
N LEU A 400 -119.64 30.98 30.68
CA LEU A 400 -119.32 30.75 32.09
C LEU A 400 -117.80 30.48 32.33
N GLY A 401 -116.99 30.60 31.29
CA GLY A 401 -115.53 30.60 31.38
C GLY A 401 -114.85 29.23 31.25
N ILE A 402 -115.61 28.17 30.94
CA ILE A 402 -115.09 26.84 30.62
C ILE A 402 -114.60 26.83 29.18
N TYR A 403 -113.35 26.44 28.94
CA TYR A 403 -112.74 26.54 27.60
C TYR A 403 -112.22 25.21 27.05
N SER A 404 -111.94 24.22 27.90
CA SER A 404 -111.44 22.92 27.47
C SER A 404 -111.95 21.83 28.42
N ARG A 405 -111.83 20.58 27.99
CA ARG A 405 -112.00 19.40 28.85
C ARG A 405 -110.67 18.70 29.10
N LEU A 406 -110.56 17.97 30.20
CA LEU A 406 -109.27 17.40 30.63
C LEU A 406 -108.76 16.27 29.71
N ASP A 407 -109.64 15.58 28.99
CA ASP A 407 -109.27 14.60 27.96
C ASP A 407 -108.64 15.23 26.70
N GLN A 408 -108.82 16.53 26.46
CA GLN A 408 -108.36 17.20 25.23
C GLN A 408 -106.97 17.84 25.38
N VAL A 409 -106.49 18.05 26.60
CA VAL A 409 -105.27 18.85 26.87
C VAL A 409 -103.95 18.06 26.87
N PHE A 410 -104.02 16.73 26.78
CA PHE A 410 -102.83 15.88 26.73
C PHE A 410 -102.81 14.97 25.51
N ASP A 411 -101.59 14.68 25.06
CA ASP A 411 -101.29 13.75 23.99
C ASP A 411 -100.77 12.44 24.58
N ALA A 412 -101.33 11.33 24.12
CA ALA A 412 -100.99 9.98 24.56
C ALA A 412 -101.52 8.96 23.54
N PRO A 413 -100.93 7.75 23.46
CA PRO A 413 -101.46 6.68 22.62
C PRO A 413 -102.94 6.42 22.90
N ALA A 414 -103.72 6.09 21.87
CA ALA A 414 -105.18 5.95 21.98
C ALA A 414 -105.62 5.00 23.10
N ALA A 415 -104.89 3.90 23.30
CA ALA A 415 -105.14 2.95 24.40
C ALA A 415 -104.92 3.57 25.79
N VAL A 416 -103.87 4.38 25.95
CA VAL A 416 -103.57 5.09 27.21
C VAL A 416 -104.64 6.14 27.48
N LYS A 417 -105.00 6.93 26.46
CA LYS A 417 -105.99 8.00 26.55
C LYS A 417 -107.39 7.50 26.90
N ASP A 418 -107.82 6.39 26.30
CA ASP A 418 -109.10 5.75 26.60
C ASP A 418 -109.12 5.15 28.03
N VAL A 419 -108.05 4.48 28.47
CA VAL A 419 -107.95 3.94 29.85
C VAL A 419 -107.99 5.08 30.87
N MET A 420 -107.23 6.15 30.65
CA MET A 420 -107.26 7.30 31.56
C MET A 420 -108.63 7.97 31.58
N SER A 421 -109.26 8.14 30.41
CA SER A 421 -110.59 8.76 30.33
C SER A 421 -111.66 7.92 31.03
N SER A 422 -111.65 6.59 30.85
CA SER A 422 -112.63 5.69 31.46
C SER A 422 -112.43 5.47 32.97
N GLN A 423 -111.18 5.38 33.45
CA GLN A 423 -110.90 5.14 34.87
C GLN A 423 -111.09 6.38 35.75
N PHE A 424 -110.79 7.58 35.24
CA PHE A 424 -110.85 8.83 36.02
C PHE A 424 -111.98 9.77 35.61
N GLY A 425 -112.75 9.44 34.58
CA GLY A 425 -113.84 10.31 34.13
C GLY A 425 -113.33 11.65 33.58
N LEU A 426 -112.20 11.66 32.87
CA LEU A 426 -111.62 12.87 32.26
C LEU A 426 -112.60 13.57 31.31
N GLU A 427 -113.53 12.80 30.74
CA GLU A 427 -114.62 13.27 29.88
C GLU A 427 -115.74 14.02 30.62
N HIS A 428 -115.69 14.05 31.95
CA HIS A 428 -116.63 14.76 32.82
C HIS A 428 -115.97 15.85 33.67
N SER A 429 -114.64 16.02 33.56
CA SER A 429 -113.89 17.07 34.24
C SER A 429 -113.50 18.19 33.27
N TYR A 430 -114.03 19.38 33.53
CA TYR A 430 -113.86 20.53 32.65
C TYR A 430 -112.74 21.46 33.14
N ILE A 431 -112.23 22.32 32.26
CA ILE A 431 -111.21 23.30 32.57
C ILE A 431 -111.77 24.71 32.34
N GLY A 432 -111.80 25.47 33.43
CA GLY A 432 -112.27 26.84 33.51
C GLY A 432 -111.16 27.85 33.72
N SER A 433 -111.53 29.12 33.55
CA SER A 433 -110.68 30.28 33.79
C SER A 433 -111.00 30.90 35.16
N ASP A 434 -110.31 31.99 35.53
CA ASP A 434 -110.63 32.75 36.76
C ASP A 434 -112.08 33.26 36.82
N LYS A 435 -112.76 33.34 35.67
CA LYS A 435 -114.20 33.66 35.60
C LYS A 435 -115.07 32.54 36.17
N THR A 436 -114.65 31.30 35.96
CA THR A 436 -115.31 30.07 36.42
C THR A 436 -115.18 29.94 37.94
N ASP A 437 -114.02 30.27 38.50
CA ASP A 437 -113.76 30.28 39.95
C ASP A 437 -114.74 31.18 40.73
N ARG A 438 -115.05 32.36 40.17
CA ARG A 438 -116.00 33.32 40.79
C ARG A 438 -117.47 32.90 40.70
N LYS A 439 -117.83 32.03 39.77
CA LYS A 439 -119.21 31.59 39.48
C LYS A 439 -119.41 30.09 39.71
N ALA A 440 -118.61 29.52 40.60
CA ALA A 440 -118.53 28.07 40.82
C ALA A 440 -119.89 27.44 41.17
N ASP A 441 -120.66 28.07 42.07
CA ASP A 441 -121.97 27.57 42.51
C ASP A 441 -123.04 27.62 41.39
N ASP A 442 -122.98 28.63 40.53
CA ASP A 442 -123.92 28.80 39.41
C ASP A 442 -123.70 27.72 38.36
N ILE A 443 -122.43 27.37 38.11
CA ILE A 443 -122.06 26.31 37.15
C ILE A 443 -122.59 24.95 37.60
N ALA A 444 -122.48 24.62 38.88
CA ALA A 444 -122.97 23.36 39.41
C ALA A 444 -124.51 23.24 39.33
N LYS A 445 -125.24 24.35 39.59
CA LYS A 445 -126.71 24.37 39.60
C LYS A 445 -127.34 24.52 38.21
N GLU A 446 -126.80 25.38 37.36
CA GLU A 446 -127.40 25.72 36.05
C GLU A 446 -126.95 24.76 34.93
N LEU A 447 -125.66 24.37 34.93
CA LEU A 447 -125.09 23.50 33.89
C LEU A 447 -125.03 22.02 34.30
N GLY A 448 -125.26 21.71 35.58
CA GLY A 448 -125.13 20.34 36.10
C GLY A 448 -123.71 19.78 36.03
N ILE A 449 -122.69 20.66 35.92
CA ILE A 449 -121.28 20.25 35.88
C ILE A 449 -120.80 20.10 37.31
N LEU A 450 -120.44 18.87 37.68
CA LEU A 450 -120.06 18.53 39.03
C LEU A 450 -118.55 18.55 39.28
N ASP A 451 -117.72 18.58 38.22
CA ASP A 451 -116.26 18.53 38.36
C ASP A 451 -115.58 19.48 37.35
N PHE A 452 -114.82 20.46 37.85
CA PHE A 452 -113.99 21.31 36.99
C PHE A 452 -112.76 21.89 37.70
N TRP A 453 -111.74 22.17 36.91
CA TRP A 453 -110.47 22.76 37.32
C TRP A 453 -110.40 24.24 36.96
N THR A 454 -109.89 25.04 37.88
CA THR A 454 -109.52 26.45 37.64
C THR A 454 -108.04 26.62 37.97
N PRO A 455 -107.40 27.74 37.58
CA PRO A 455 -105.97 27.94 37.85
C PRO A 455 -105.57 27.82 39.33
N GLN A 456 -106.50 28.06 40.27
CA GLN A 456 -106.22 28.02 41.70
C GLN A 456 -106.89 26.87 42.44
N ASN A 457 -108.10 26.45 42.02
CA ASN A 457 -108.91 25.48 42.77
C ASN A 457 -109.49 24.39 41.85
N HIS A 458 -109.60 23.17 42.39
CA HIS A 458 -110.41 22.07 41.88
C HIS A 458 -111.73 22.04 42.63
N TYR A 459 -112.83 22.06 41.89
CA TYR A 459 -114.16 21.97 42.47
C TYR A 459 -114.82 20.63 42.13
N HIS A 460 -115.33 19.97 43.17
CA HIS A 460 -116.06 18.71 43.05
C HIS A 460 -117.36 18.77 43.87
N TRP A 461 -118.51 18.74 43.20
CA TRP A 461 -119.82 18.67 43.84
C TRP A 461 -120.32 17.24 43.92
N SER A 462 -120.79 16.85 45.09
CA SER A 462 -121.45 15.57 45.29
C SER A 462 -122.88 15.79 45.81
N VAL A 463 -123.82 15.08 45.20
CA VAL A 463 -125.21 15.04 45.65
C VAL A 463 -125.34 13.91 46.66
N SER A 464 -125.83 14.19 47.87
CA SER A 464 -126.01 13.16 48.89
C SER A 464 -126.94 12.05 48.39
N ARG A 465 -126.55 10.79 48.58
CA ARG A 465 -127.38 9.62 48.28
C ARG A 465 -128.43 9.33 49.37
N TYR A 466 -128.31 9.97 50.53
CA TYR A 466 -129.18 9.78 51.68
C TYR A 466 -129.72 11.15 52.13
N GLY A 467 -131.05 11.35 52.11
CA GLY A 467 -131.71 12.63 52.44
C GLY A 467 -132.27 13.38 51.22
N ASP A 468 -132.59 14.66 51.38
CA ASP A 468 -133.22 15.56 50.38
C ASP A 468 -132.28 15.98 49.23
N ASN A 469 -131.43 15.07 48.73
CA ASN A 469 -130.49 15.32 47.63
C ASN A 469 -129.67 16.62 47.76
N GLU A 470 -129.21 16.95 48.98
CA GLU A 470 -128.40 18.16 49.19
C GLU A 470 -127.06 18.07 48.43
N MET A 471 -126.71 19.16 47.74
CA MET A 471 -125.44 19.33 47.04
C MET A 471 -124.38 19.84 48.02
N SER A 472 -123.29 19.09 48.14
CA SER A 472 -122.11 19.50 48.91
C SER A 472 -120.92 19.72 47.98
N ALA A 473 -120.20 20.84 48.18
CA ALA A 473 -119.02 21.18 47.41
C ALA A 473 -117.75 20.82 48.19
N ARG A 474 -116.80 20.18 47.52
CA ARG A 474 -115.42 20.05 47.96
C ARG A 474 -114.54 20.92 47.07
N VAL A 475 -113.76 21.80 47.69
CA VAL A 475 -112.82 22.69 47.01
C VAL A 475 -111.41 22.34 47.46
N GLU A 476 -110.56 21.93 46.53
CA GLU A 476 -109.16 21.57 46.78
C GLU A 476 -108.23 22.53 46.03
N PRO A 477 -107.15 23.06 46.64
CA PRO A 477 -106.22 23.94 45.95
C PRO A 477 -105.39 23.16 44.92
N VAL A 478 -105.15 23.77 43.75
CA VAL A 478 -104.29 23.19 42.70
C VAL A 478 -102.84 23.22 43.15
N HIS A 479 -102.20 22.06 43.11
CA HIS A 479 -100.78 21.91 43.43
C HIS A 479 -99.89 22.03 42.19
N ASP A 480 -98.65 22.47 42.38
CA ASP A 480 -97.66 22.53 41.29
C ASP A 480 -97.31 21.13 40.78
N SER A 481 -97.30 20.97 39.46
CA SER A 481 -96.92 19.73 38.78
C SER A 481 -95.45 19.43 39.05
N ARG A 482 -95.14 18.18 39.40
CA ARG A 482 -93.77 17.71 39.64
C ARG A 482 -93.34 16.64 38.65
N LEU A 483 -94.29 16.05 37.92
CA LEU A 483 -94.08 14.85 37.11
C LEU A 483 -94.13 15.12 35.60
N LEU A 484 -95.04 16.00 35.16
CA LEU A 484 -95.33 16.24 33.74
C LEU A 484 -94.59 17.46 33.14
N LEU A 485 -93.46 17.88 33.73
CA LEU A 485 -92.71 19.10 33.36
C LEU A 485 -91.80 18.98 32.12
N CYS A 486 -91.87 17.89 31.35
CA CYS A 486 -90.92 17.63 30.27
C CYS A 486 -91.64 17.15 29.00
N GLY A 487 -92.14 18.09 28.21
CA GLY A 487 -92.72 17.76 26.91
C GLY A 487 -91.64 17.53 25.86
N LEU A 488 -91.52 16.28 25.38
CA LEU A 488 -90.79 15.96 24.15
C LEU A 488 -91.73 16.24 22.98
N ASP A 489 -91.37 17.16 22.08
CA ASP A 489 -92.09 17.33 20.81
C ASP A 489 -91.69 16.19 19.87
N SER A 490 -92.63 15.26 19.63
CA SER A 490 -92.43 14.15 18.70
C SER A 490 -92.16 14.63 17.27
N GLY A 491 -92.59 15.85 16.91
CA GLY A 491 -92.31 16.49 15.63
C GLY A 491 -90.85 16.91 15.45
N GLU A 492 -90.17 17.35 16.52
CA GLU A 492 -88.76 17.77 16.47
C GLU A 492 -87.82 16.58 16.24
N ILE A 493 -88.13 15.42 16.82
CA ILE A 493 -87.35 14.18 16.61
C ILE A 493 -87.43 13.72 15.16
N GLU A 494 -88.64 13.74 14.56
CA GLU A 494 -88.82 13.28 13.18
C GLU A 494 -88.18 14.27 12.18
N ASN A 495 -88.25 15.57 12.45
CA ASN A 495 -87.55 16.58 11.65
C ASN A 495 -86.01 16.43 11.72
N MET A 496 -85.47 16.10 12.89
CA MET A 496 -84.03 15.84 13.03
C MET A 496 -83.61 14.53 12.34
N ARG A 497 -84.48 13.50 12.32
CA ARG A 497 -84.24 12.26 11.57
C ARG A 497 -84.27 12.47 10.05
N SER A 498 -85.24 13.21 9.53
CA SER A 498 -85.30 13.52 8.11
C SER A 498 -84.07 14.33 7.67
N ARG A 499 -83.66 15.31 8.47
CA ARG A 499 -82.46 16.12 8.22
C ARG A 499 -81.17 15.31 8.21
N LYS A 500 -81.04 14.33 9.11
CA LYS A 500 -79.93 13.37 9.11
C LYS A 500 -79.86 12.60 7.79
N ASN A 501 -80.98 12.03 7.35
CA ASN A 501 -81.03 11.23 6.12
C ASN A 501 -80.72 12.07 4.86
N GLU A 502 -81.16 13.32 4.80
CA GLU A 502 -80.79 14.25 3.73
C GLU A 502 -79.28 14.53 3.69
N LEU A 503 -78.69 14.82 4.86
CA LEU A 503 -77.25 15.08 4.96
C LEU A 503 -76.42 13.86 4.60
N GLU A 504 -76.86 12.65 4.97
CA GLU A 504 -76.20 11.40 4.57
C GLU A 504 -76.20 11.20 3.05
N LYS A 505 -77.32 11.49 2.37
CA LYS A 505 -77.39 11.45 0.90
C LYS A 505 -76.46 12.46 0.25
N LEU A 506 -76.48 13.72 0.71
CA LEU A 506 -75.61 14.77 0.18
C LEU A 506 -74.12 14.46 0.39
N ILE A 507 -73.77 13.84 1.52
CA ILE A 507 -72.40 13.38 1.80
C ILE A 507 -71.98 12.28 0.82
N ALA A 508 -72.86 11.30 0.55
CA ALA A 508 -72.58 10.23 -0.40
C ALA A 508 -72.35 10.78 -1.83
N ASP A 509 -73.21 11.67 -2.29
CA ASP A 509 -73.09 12.32 -3.60
C ASP A 509 -71.81 13.16 -3.72
N ALA A 510 -71.45 13.90 -2.67
CA ALA A 510 -70.22 14.68 -2.62
C ALA A 510 -68.96 13.78 -2.61
N GLU A 511 -68.99 12.65 -1.91
CA GLU A 511 -67.90 11.67 -1.92
C GLU A 511 -67.70 11.03 -3.30
N GLU A 512 -68.78 10.69 -4.00
CA GLU A 512 -68.72 10.19 -5.38
C GLU A 512 -68.20 11.27 -6.35
N GLY A 513 -68.65 12.52 -6.17
CA GLY A 513 -68.16 13.67 -6.90
C GLY A 513 -66.66 13.96 -6.70
N ILE A 514 -66.11 13.68 -5.51
CA ILE A 514 -64.68 13.81 -5.22
C ILE A 514 -63.89 12.65 -5.85
N LYS A 515 -64.41 11.41 -5.77
CA LYS A 515 -63.77 10.23 -6.38
C LYS A 515 -63.67 10.36 -7.90
N SER A 516 -64.73 10.82 -8.56
CA SER A 516 -64.74 11.05 -10.01
C SER A 516 -63.72 12.12 -10.42
N LEU A 517 -63.68 13.27 -9.73
CA LEU A 517 -62.66 14.30 -9.97
C LEU A 517 -61.24 13.78 -9.72
N GLN A 518 -61.02 12.94 -8.71
CA GLN A 518 -59.71 12.34 -8.44
C GLN A 518 -59.27 11.38 -9.55
N ILE A 519 -60.18 10.61 -10.14
CA ILE A 519 -59.89 9.73 -11.27
C ILE A 519 -59.54 10.57 -12.50
N GLN A 520 -60.34 11.60 -12.80
CA GLN A 520 -60.08 12.51 -13.93
C GLN A 520 -58.75 13.24 -13.80
N GLN A 521 -58.43 13.75 -12.60
CA GLN A 521 -57.14 14.38 -12.31
C GLN A 521 -55.98 13.42 -12.63
N ARG A 522 -56.05 12.18 -12.14
CA ARG A 522 -55.00 11.17 -12.39
C ARG A 522 -54.84 10.85 -13.88
N LEU A 523 -55.93 10.73 -14.63
CA LEU A 523 -55.86 10.46 -16.07
C LEU A 523 -55.14 11.58 -16.84
N VAL A 524 -55.43 12.84 -16.50
CA VAL A 524 -54.78 14.01 -17.11
C VAL A 524 -53.31 14.09 -16.70
N GLU A 525 -52.98 13.81 -15.44
CA GLU A 525 -51.59 13.74 -14.95
C GLU A 525 -50.79 12.63 -15.65
N ASP A 526 -51.38 11.44 -15.82
CA ASP A 526 -50.76 10.30 -16.53
C ASP A 526 -50.52 10.61 -18.01
N GLU A 527 -51.46 11.32 -18.67
CA GLU A 527 -51.31 11.76 -20.05
C GLU A 527 -50.18 12.81 -20.19
N ALA A 528 -50.15 13.80 -19.29
CA ALA A 528 -49.08 14.78 -19.24
C ALA A 528 -47.70 14.12 -19.01
N ALA A 529 -47.63 13.11 -18.13
CA ALA A 529 -46.40 12.36 -17.86
C ALA A 529 -45.92 11.55 -19.09
N LYS A 530 -46.84 10.96 -19.87
CA LYS A 530 -46.49 10.26 -21.13
C LYS A 530 -45.90 11.22 -22.15
N LEU A 531 -46.52 12.38 -22.36
CA LEU A 531 -46.01 13.39 -23.29
C LEU A 531 -44.66 13.96 -22.83
N GLN A 532 -44.49 14.17 -21.51
CA GLN A 532 -43.21 14.60 -20.94
C GLN A 532 -42.09 13.59 -21.20
N LYS A 533 -42.36 12.29 -21.02
CA LYS A 533 -41.39 11.23 -21.33
C LYS A 533 -41.00 11.22 -22.82
N GLN A 534 -41.98 11.33 -23.72
CA GLN A 534 -41.72 11.42 -25.16
C GLN A 534 -40.84 12.63 -25.51
N ARG A 535 -41.14 13.79 -24.93
CA ARG A 535 -40.34 15.01 -25.12
C ARG A 535 -38.91 14.84 -24.62
N GLU A 536 -38.72 14.23 -23.46
CA GLU A 536 -37.39 13.97 -22.88
C GLU A 536 -36.57 13.01 -23.74
N GLU A 537 -37.18 11.92 -24.24
CA GLU A 537 -36.53 10.96 -25.15
C GLU A 537 -36.07 11.64 -26.45
N MET A 538 -36.90 12.53 -27.02
CA MET A 538 -36.54 13.31 -28.21
C MET A 538 -35.40 14.28 -27.94
N VAL A 539 -35.43 15.01 -26.82
CA VAL A 539 -34.36 15.95 -26.43
C VAL A 539 -33.05 15.22 -26.15
N GLU A 540 -33.09 14.08 -25.48
CA GLU A 540 -31.89 13.29 -25.18
C GLU A 540 -31.29 12.67 -26.43
N THR A 541 -32.12 12.18 -27.36
CA THR A 541 -31.67 11.70 -28.67
C THR A 541 -30.99 12.82 -29.46
N ALA A 542 -31.59 14.02 -29.50
CA ALA A 542 -30.98 15.17 -30.15
C ALA A 542 -29.64 15.57 -29.53
N ARG A 543 -29.55 15.59 -28.19
CA ARG A 543 -28.29 15.88 -27.48
C ARG A 543 -27.22 14.83 -27.76
N ARG A 544 -27.58 13.55 -27.79
CA ARG A 544 -26.66 12.45 -28.07
C ARG A 544 -26.08 12.55 -29.47
N GLU A 545 -26.90 12.80 -30.48
CA GLU A 545 -26.42 12.94 -31.87
C GLU A 545 -25.57 14.19 -32.07
N MET A 546 -25.92 15.32 -31.45
CA MET A 546 -25.06 16.53 -31.48
C MET A 546 -23.71 16.31 -30.79
N ARG A 547 -23.68 15.61 -29.64
CA ARG A 547 -22.43 15.28 -28.94
C ARG A 547 -21.55 14.38 -29.79
N LYS A 548 -22.10 13.29 -30.36
CA LYS A 548 -21.37 12.39 -31.27
C LYS A 548 -20.70 13.16 -32.42
N ARG A 549 -21.42 14.09 -33.06
CA ARG A 549 -20.86 14.92 -34.13
C ARG A 549 -19.73 15.82 -33.64
N LYS A 550 -19.92 16.52 -32.52
CA LYS A 550 -18.91 17.41 -31.92
C LYS A 550 -17.65 16.65 -31.49
N ASP A 551 -17.81 15.44 -30.95
CA ASP A 551 -16.70 14.59 -30.52
C ASP A 551 -15.89 14.12 -31.74
N LEU A 552 -16.56 13.76 -32.84
CA LEU A 552 -15.91 13.44 -34.12
C LEU A 552 -15.18 14.64 -34.72
N GLU A 553 -15.79 15.83 -34.73
CA GLU A 553 -15.15 17.08 -35.17
C GLU A 553 -13.89 17.40 -34.35
N SER A 554 -13.98 17.28 -33.02
CA SER A 554 -12.82 17.45 -32.13
C SER A 554 -11.73 16.40 -32.38
N CYS A 555 -12.10 15.15 -32.65
CA CYS A 555 -11.18 14.07 -32.98
C CYS A 555 -10.42 14.35 -34.28
N VAL A 556 -11.13 14.84 -35.31
CA VAL A 556 -10.52 15.26 -36.58
C VAL A 556 -9.53 16.39 -36.35
N GLU A 557 -9.91 17.44 -35.63
CA GLU A 557 -9.02 18.57 -35.34
C GLU A 557 -7.78 18.17 -34.54
N GLN A 558 -7.92 17.28 -33.56
CA GLN A 558 -6.80 16.76 -32.80
C GLN A 558 -5.85 15.95 -33.68
N ARG A 559 -6.38 15.10 -34.57
CA ARG A 559 -5.59 14.31 -35.53
C ARG A 559 -4.87 15.22 -36.54
N LYS A 560 -5.51 16.30 -37.02
CA LYS A 560 -4.87 17.32 -37.87
C LYS A 560 -3.69 18.00 -37.18
N ARG A 561 -3.88 18.47 -35.94
CA ARG A 561 -2.79 19.10 -35.17
C ARG A 561 -1.62 18.14 -34.94
N LYS A 562 -1.91 16.87 -34.63
CA LYS A 562 -0.89 15.83 -34.46
C LYS A 562 -0.10 15.62 -35.76
N LEU A 563 -0.77 15.53 -36.89
CA LEU A 563 -0.12 15.38 -38.20
C LEU A 563 0.80 16.58 -38.51
N VAL A 564 0.31 17.81 -38.32
CA VAL A 564 1.12 19.03 -38.52
C VAL A 564 2.35 19.05 -37.60
N SER A 565 2.22 18.59 -36.36
CA SER A 565 3.37 18.53 -35.44
C SER A 565 4.44 17.52 -35.87
N LEU A 566 4.03 16.38 -36.46
CA LEU A 566 4.96 15.38 -36.97
C LEU A 566 5.67 15.85 -38.25
N GLU A 567 4.96 16.59 -39.11
CA GLU A 567 5.51 17.14 -40.36
C GLU A 567 6.47 18.33 -40.14
N ARG A 568 6.35 19.07 -39.04
CA ARG A 568 7.19 20.24 -38.70
C ARG A 568 8.56 19.91 -38.09
N SER A 569 8.90 18.65 -37.86
CA SER A 569 10.21 18.27 -37.31
C SER A 569 11.32 18.48 -38.34
N GLY A 570 12.48 18.95 -37.84
CA GLY A 570 13.55 19.59 -38.61
C GLY A 570 14.31 18.69 -39.58
N ASP A 571 15.24 19.32 -40.30
CA ASP A 571 16.05 18.75 -41.37
C ASP A 571 17.10 17.76 -40.83
N ILE A 572 16.69 16.50 -40.68
CA ILE A 572 17.54 15.36 -40.29
C ILE A 572 18.60 15.08 -41.37
N GLU A 573 18.33 15.42 -42.63
CA GLU A 573 19.26 15.19 -43.75
C GLU A 573 20.53 16.01 -43.56
N THR A 574 20.40 17.29 -43.23
CA THR A 574 21.54 18.16 -42.91
C THR A 574 22.37 17.64 -41.70
N ALA A 575 21.72 16.98 -40.73
CA ALA A 575 22.42 16.39 -39.58
C ALA A 575 23.18 15.12 -39.98
N VAL A 576 22.57 14.26 -40.79
CA VAL A 576 23.19 13.05 -41.34
C VAL A 576 24.39 13.40 -42.22
N ASP A 577 24.28 14.39 -43.10
CA ASP A 577 25.38 14.83 -43.96
C ASP A 577 26.60 15.30 -43.17
N LYS A 578 26.39 16.07 -42.09
CA LYS A 578 27.47 16.50 -41.19
C LYS A 578 28.17 15.31 -40.52
N LEU A 579 27.41 14.30 -40.10
CA LEU A 579 27.98 13.10 -39.48
C LEU A 579 28.74 12.25 -40.52
N ILE A 580 28.26 12.17 -41.76
CA ILE A 580 28.96 11.49 -42.86
C ILE A 580 30.30 12.17 -43.12
N GLU A 581 30.32 13.50 -43.18
CA GLU A 581 31.56 14.26 -43.36
C GLU A 581 32.55 14.03 -42.22
N GLN A 582 32.08 14.00 -40.96
CA GLN A 582 32.91 13.70 -39.80
C GLN A 582 33.47 12.27 -39.86
N ALA A 583 32.65 11.27 -40.21
CA ALA A 583 33.08 9.88 -40.35
C ALA A 583 34.13 9.74 -41.46
N ALA A 584 33.95 10.44 -42.58
CA ALA A 584 34.91 10.48 -43.68
C ALA A 584 36.25 11.08 -43.23
N ARG A 585 36.24 12.19 -42.48
CA ARG A 585 37.45 12.80 -41.90
C ARG A 585 38.19 11.82 -40.97
N SER A 586 37.47 11.13 -40.06
CA SER A 586 38.07 10.12 -39.19
C SER A 586 38.67 8.95 -39.98
N ASN A 587 38.02 8.50 -41.05
CA ASN A 587 38.56 7.47 -41.94
C ASN A 587 39.81 7.91 -42.71
N ILE A 588 39.89 9.18 -43.13
CA ILE A 588 41.09 9.74 -43.75
C ILE A 588 42.26 9.75 -42.76
N GLU A 589 42.05 10.18 -41.52
CA GLU A 589 43.08 10.15 -40.48
C GLU A 589 43.53 8.72 -40.16
N ARG A 590 42.58 7.78 -40.11
CA ARG A 590 42.86 6.34 -39.97
C ARG A 590 43.78 5.84 -41.09
N LEU A 591 43.48 6.16 -42.35
CA LEU A 591 44.31 5.78 -43.49
C LEU A 591 45.71 6.41 -43.41
N LYS A 592 45.82 7.70 -43.03
CA LYS A 592 47.12 8.36 -42.85
C LYS A 592 47.97 7.67 -41.79
N HIS A 593 47.39 7.28 -40.65
CA HIS A 593 48.10 6.54 -39.62
C HIS A 593 48.53 5.15 -40.11
N ALA A 594 47.66 4.42 -40.81
CA ALA A 594 47.96 3.11 -41.38
C ALA A 594 49.13 3.17 -42.41
N ILE A 595 49.16 4.19 -43.28
CA ILE A 595 50.27 4.40 -44.23
C ILE A 595 51.58 4.64 -43.48
N LYS A 596 51.59 5.50 -42.46
CA LYS A 596 52.79 5.74 -41.65
C LYS A 596 53.27 4.48 -40.92
N VAL A 597 52.35 3.66 -40.40
CA VAL A 597 52.68 2.35 -39.80
C VAL A 597 53.33 1.43 -40.85
N LYS A 598 52.80 1.38 -42.07
CA LYS A 598 53.39 0.62 -43.19
C LYS A 598 54.80 1.10 -43.51
N ASP A 599 55.03 2.41 -43.57
CA ASP A 599 56.37 2.96 -43.85
C ASP A 599 57.37 2.63 -42.73
N LEU A 600 56.96 2.71 -41.45
CA LEU A 600 57.79 2.29 -40.32
C LEU A 600 58.08 0.78 -40.32
N LEU A 601 57.15 -0.06 -40.78
CA LEU A 601 57.38 -1.49 -40.94
C LEU A 601 58.45 -1.79 -42.00
N VAL A 602 58.43 -1.06 -43.13
CA VAL A 602 59.45 -1.18 -44.17
C VAL A 602 60.82 -0.79 -43.60
N GLU A 603 60.91 0.34 -42.89
CA GLU A 603 62.13 0.77 -42.21
C GLU A 603 62.64 -0.28 -41.20
N ALA A 604 61.74 -0.88 -40.42
CA ALA A 604 62.09 -1.92 -39.45
C ALA A 604 62.69 -3.17 -40.12
N VAL A 605 62.20 -3.56 -41.30
CA VAL A 605 62.78 -4.68 -42.08
C VAL A 605 64.19 -4.33 -42.53
N SER A 606 64.41 -3.14 -43.09
CA SER A 606 65.74 -2.67 -43.48
C SER A 606 66.72 -2.64 -42.30
N CYS A 607 66.28 -2.16 -41.13
CA CYS A 607 67.11 -2.16 -39.92
C CYS A 607 67.42 -3.58 -39.43
N LYS A 608 66.47 -4.52 -39.48
CA LYS A 608 66.72 -5.92 -39.10
C LYS A 608 67.75 -6.58 -40.02
N TRP A 609 67.69 -6.34 -41.33
CA TRP A 609 68.70 -6.83 -42.26
C TRP A 609 70.07 -6.24 -41.97
N SER A 610 70.16 -4.92 -41.77
CA SER A 610 71.42 -4.27 -41.43
C SER A 610 71.99 -4.78 -40.10
N TYR A 611 71.14 -5.00 -39.09
CA TYR A 611 71.55 -5.60 -37.82
C TYR A 611 72.12 -7.01 -38.04
N ALA A 612 71.40 -7.86 -38.79
CA ALA A 612 71.83 -9.22 -39.06
C ALA A 612 73.19 -9.26 -39.78
N GLU A 613 73.39 -8.41 -40.79
CA GLU A 613 74.66 -8.31 -41.51
C GLU A 613 75.82 -7.92 -40.59
N LYS A 614 75.66 -6.85 -39.80
CA LYS A 614 76.70 -6.38 -38.86
C LYS A 614 76.96 -7.36 -37.73
N HIS A 615 75.91 -8.01 -37.23
CA HIS A 615 76.01 -9.01 -36.17
C HIS A 615 76.72 -10.27 -36.66
N MET A 616 76.39 -10.75 -37.87
CA MET A 616 77.09 -11.87 -38.50
C MET A 616 78.58 -11.54 -38.73
N ALA A 617 78.89 -10.33 -39.20
CA ALA A 617 80.27 -9.88 -39.32
C ALA A 617 81.00 -9.88 -37.96
N SER A 618 80.36 -9.44 -36.88
CA SER A 618 80.94 -9.49 -35.52
C SER A 618 81.21 -10.93 -35.07
N ILE A 619 80.28 -11.87 -35.33
CA ILE A 619 80.48 -13.31 -35.04
C ILE A 619 81.66 -13.87 -35.83
N GLU A 620 81.81 -13.50 -37.11
CA GLU A 620 82.95 -13.95 -37.92
C GLU A 620 84.30 -13.47 -37.36
N TYR A 621 84.34 -12.32 -36.68
CA TYR A 621 85.53 -11.86 -35.96
C TYR A 621 85.78 -12.63 -34.66
N ASP A 622 84.75 -13.22 -34.03
CA ASP A 622 84.93 -14.11 -32.88
C ASP A 622 85.42 -15.51 -33.26
N ALA A 623 85.13 -15.95 -34.49
CA ALA A 623 85.57 -17.23 -35.01
C ALA A 623 87.00 -17.22 -35.58
N LYS A 624 87.54 -16.03 -35.91
CA LYS A 624 88.89 -15.81 -36.45
C LYS A 624 89.87 -15.50 -35.33
#